data_AF-A0A2N7QS07-F1
#
_entry.id   AF-A0A2N7QS07-F1
#
_cell.length_a   1.000
_cell.length_b   1.000
_cell.length_c   1.000
_cell.angle_alpha   90.00
_cell.angle_beta   90.00
_cell.angle_gamma   90.00
#
_symmetry.space_group_name_H-M   'P 1'
#
loop_
_entity.id
_entity.type
_entity.pdbx_description
1 polymer ?
#
loop_
_entity_poly.entity_id
_entity_poly.type
_entity_poly.pdbx_seq_one_letter_code
_entity_poly.pdbx_strand_id
1 'polypeptide(L)' 'MPVRYSREQLTAKFAELDAELVRLAAIDAPEEDRWAAFEQLVHMPTSAIDEGDRRWWWEQLYATMERHGMTELSRLF' A
#
# COMPACT_ATOMS: atom_id res chain seq x y z
N MET A 1 6.49 -15.20 -19.05
CA MET A 1 7.01 -13.91 -18.53
C MET A 1 6.07 -13.48 -17.42
N PRO A 2 6.49 -13.39 -16.15
CA PRO A 2 5.63 -12.80 -15.13
C PRO A 2 5.33 -11.35 -15.54
N VAL A 3 4.05 -10.98 -15.55
CA VAL A 3 3.64 -9.60 -15.82
C VAL A 3 4.22 -8.74 -14.71
N ARG A 4 5.14 -7.84 -15.04
CA ARG A 4 5.65 -6.83 -14.12
C ARG A 4 4.76 -5.61 -14.18
N TYR A 5 4.44 -5.05 -13.03
CA TYR A 5 3.74 -3.78 -12.97
C TYR A 5 4.67 -2.66 -13.41
N SER A 6 4.19 -1.83 -14.33
CA SER A 6 4.82 -0.56 -14.63
C SER A 6 4.61 0.42 -13.47
N ARG A 7 5.44 1.46 -13.41
CA ARG A 7 5.27 2.56 -12.46
C ARG A 7 3.88 3.20 -12.52
N GLU A 8 3.31 3.33 -13.71
CA GLU A 8 1.95 3.86 -13.90
C GLU A 8 0.90 2.94 -13.27
N GLN A 9 1.01 1.62 -13.46
CA GLN A 9 0.11 0.65 -12.84
C GLN A 9 0.25 0.61 -11.31
N LEU A 10 1.46 0.73 -10.78
CA LEU A 10 1.69 0.84 -9.34
C LEU A 10 1.11 2.14 -8.78
N THR A 11 1.26 3.25 -9.51
CA THR A 11 0.68 4.54 -9.12
C THR A 11 -0.84 4.47 -9.06
N ALA A 12 -1.48 3.83 -10.04
CA ALA A 12 -2.92 3.60 -10.04
C ALA A 12 -3.36 2.78 -8.82
N LYS A 13 -2.63 1.70 -8.49
CA LYS A 13 -2.92 0.89 -7.29
C LYS A 13 -2.78 1.67 -5.99
N PHE A 14 -1.77 2.52 -5.86
CA PHE A 14 -1.65 3.38 -4.68
C PHE A 14 -2.78 4.41 -4.59
N ALA A 15 -3.23 4.97 -5.72
CA ALA A 15 -4.37 5.88 -5.74
C ALA A 15 -5.68 5.18 -5.35
N GLU A 16 -5.90 3.96 -5.83
CA GLU A 16 -7.04 3.12 -5.43
C GLU A 16 -7.02 2.80 -3.93
N LEU A 17 -5.85 2.40 -3.41
CA LEU A 17 -5.68 2.16 -1.97
C LEU A 17 -5.96 3.43 -1.15
N ASP A 18 -5.42 4.57 -1.56
CA ASP A 18 -5.60 5.83 -0.83
C ASP A 18 -7.08 6.23 -0.78
N ALA A 19 -7.78 6.13 -1.91
CA ALA A 19 -9.22 6.40 -1.98
C ALA A 19 -10.02 5.46 -1.07
N GLU A 20 -9.65 4.18 -1.03
CA GLU A 20 -10.30 3.19 -0.16
C GLU A 20 -10.04 3.47 1.32
N LEU A 21 -8.81 3.79 1.71
CA LEU A 21 -8.47 4.13 3.09
C LEU A 21 -9.15 5.42 3.55
N VAL A 22 -9.26 6.43 2.68
CA VAL A 22 -10.06 7.64 2.95
C VAL A 22 -11.53 7.29 3.15
N ARG A 23 -12.09 6.41 2.30
CA ARG A 23 -13.48 5.96 2.42
C ARG A 23 -13.72 5.23 3.75
N LEU A 24 -12.82 4.32 4.12
CA LEU A 24 -12.89 3.55 5.36
C LEU A 24 -12.76 4.47 6.59
N ALA A 25 -11.84 5.45 6.56
CA ALA A 25 -11.72 6.45 7.61
C ALA A 25 -12.99 7.31 7.74
N ALA A 26 -13.63 7.68 6.63
CA ALA A 26 -14.85 8.49 6.64
C ALA A 26 -16.07 7.79 7.25
N ILE A 27 -16.09 6.45 7.25
CA ILE A 27 -17.15 5.64 7.88
C ILE A 27 -16.76 5.11 9.26
N ASP A 28 -15.63 5.58 9.81
CA ASP A 28 -15.04 5.08 11.08
C ASP A 28 -14.89 3.55 11.10
N ALA A 29 -14.45 3.00 9.96
CA ALA A 29 -14.26 1.57 9.84
C ALA A 29 -13.17 1.08 10.81
N PRO A 30 -13.31 -0.16 11.34
CA PRO A 30 -12.29 -0.82 12.11
C PRO A 30 -10.90 -0.75 11.46
N GLU A 31 -9.87 -0.72 12.28
CA GLU A 31 -8.49 -0.75 11.80
C GLU A 31 -8.19 -2.02 10.99
N GLU A 32 -8.80 -3.15 11.33
CA GLU A 32 -8.70 -4.43 10.61
C GLU A 32 -9.12 -4.29 9.13
N ASP A 33 -10.18 -3.53 8.84
CA ASP A 33 -10.63 -3.32 7.46
C ASP A 33 -9.63 -2.46 6.67
N ARG A 34 -9.00 -1.48 7.33
CA ARG A 34 -7.93 -0.67 6.74
C ARG A 34 -6.67 -1.50 6.48
N TRP A 35 -6.31 -2.40 7.39
CA TRP A 35 -5.23 -3.37 7.20
C TRP A 35 -5.53 -4.35 6.05
N ALA A 36 -6.74 -4.88 5.96
CA ALA A 36 -7.13 -5.77 4.87
C ALA A 36 -7.04 -5.11 3.49
N ALA A 37 -7.37 -3.82 3.37
CA ALA A 37 -7.16 -3.05 2.15
C ALA A 37 -5.66 -2.92 1.80
N PHE A 38 -4.82 -2.73 2.82
CA PHE A 38 -3.38 -2.55 2.69
C PHE A 38 -2.61 -3.85 2.37
N GLU A 39 -3.07 -4.99 2.90
CA GLU A 39 -2.48 -6.32 2.71
C GLU A 39 -2.32 -6.69 1.23
N GLN A 40 -3.26 -6.27 0.38
CA GLN A 40 -3.21 -6.55 -1.06
C GLN A 40 -1.94 -6.00 -1.73
N LEU A 41 -1.42 -4.87 -1.23
CA LEU A 41 -0.19 -4.26 -1.73
C LEU A 41 1.04 -4.81 -1.02
N VAL A 42 0.99 -5.07 0.29
CA VAL A 42 2.10 -5.65 1.05
C VAL A 42 2.48 -7.05 0.56
N HIS A 43 1.49 -7.86 0.20
CA HIS A 43 1.72 -9.22 -0.32
C HIS A 43 2.17 -9.26 -1.78
N MET A 44 2.29 -8.10 -2.45
CA MET A 44 2.79 -8.06 -3.81
C MET A 44 4.26 -8.51 -3.83
N PRO A 45 4.61 -9.56 -4.59
CA PRO A 45 5.99 -10.01 -4.65
C PRO A 45 6.85 -8.96 -5.36
N THR A 46 8.02 -8.64 -4.80
CA THR A 46 8.98 -7.69 -5.39
C THR A 46 9.47 -8.10 -6.77
N SER A 47 9.32 -9.39 -7.13
CA SER A 47 9.58 -9.90 -8.48
C SER A 47 8.55 -9.45 -9.53
N ALA A 48 7.36 -9.01 -9.10
CA ALA A 48 6.35 -8.37 -9.94
C ALA A 48 6.59 -6.87 -10.14
N ILE A 49 7.62 -6.30 -9.53
CA ILE A 49 7.98 -4.89 -9.63
C ILE A 49 9.33 -4.78 -10.34
N ASP A 50 9.43 -3.84 -11.28
CA ASP A 50 10.69 -3.58 -11.97
C ASP A 50 11.76 -3.09 -10.99
N GLU A 51 13.01 -3.50 -11.20
CA GLU A 51 14.10 -3.27 -10.24
C GLU A 51 14.33 -1.78 -9.98
N GLY A 52 14.21 -0.94 -11.00
CA GLY A 52 14.33 0.51 -10.89
C GLY A 52 13.23 1.18 -10.07
N ASP A 53 12.06 0.54 -9.93
CA ASP A 53 10.91 1.09 -9.23
C ASP A 53 10.71 0.50 -7.82
N ARG A 54 11.45 -0.54 -7.44
CA ARG A 54 11.31 -1.19 -6.11
C ARG A 54 11.52 -0.23 -4.95
N ARG A 55 12.52 0.64 -5.04
CA ARG A 55 12.80 1.64 -3.99
C ARG A 55 11.65 2.62 -3.88
N TRP A 56 11.20 3.16 -5.01
CA TRP A 56 10.07 4.08 -5.07
C TRP A 56 8.80 3.42 -4.53
N TRP A 57 8.56 2.15 -4.86
CA TRP A 57 7.41 1.39 -4.35
C TRP A 57 7.43 1.28 -2.83
N TRP A 58 8.56 0.94 -2.21
CA TRP A 58 8.69 0.93 -0.75
C TRP A 58 8.46 2.31 -0.14
N GLU A 59 9.03 3.36 -0.72
CA GLU A 59 8.83 4.74 -0.26
C GLU A 59 7.34 5.14 -0.32
N GLN A 60 6.61 4.77 -1.38
CA GLN A 60 5.17 5.00 -1.49
C GLN A 60 4.36 4.20 -0.47
N LEU A 61 4.74 2.94 -0.22
CA LEU A 61 4.09 2.09 0.75
C LEU A 61 4.19 2.70 2.16
N TYR A 62 5.40 3.06 2.59
CA TYR A 62 5.62 3.71 3.89
C TYR A 62 4.91 5.07 4.00
N ALA A 63 4.99 5.91 2.97
CA ALA A 63 4.30 7.20 2.96
C ALA A 63 2.77 7.06 3.03
N THR A 64 2.21 5.98 2.48
CA THR A 64 0.77 5.71 2.56
C THR A 64 0.39 5.22 3.96
N MET A 65 1.20 4.34 4.57
CA MET A 65 0.98 3.90 5.97
C MET A 65 1.03 5.08 6.94
N GLU A 66 2.03 5.96 6.81
CA GLU A 66 2.19 7.13 7.67
C GLU A 66 0.99 8.08 7.57
N ARG A 67 0.54 8.36 6.35
CA ARG A 67 -0.62 9.24 6.09
C ARG A 67 -1.91 8.73 6.73
N HIS A 68 -2.09 7.41 6.77
CA HIS A 68 -3.29 6.77 7.31
C HIS A 68 -3.12 6.29 8.76
N GLY A 69 -2.01 6.63 9.41
CA GLY A 69 -1.75 6.26 10.81
C GLY A 69 -1.50 4.77 11.04
N MET A 70 -1.17 4.02 9.99
CA MET A 70 -0.93 2.56 10.03
C MET A 70 0.53 2.21 10.41
N THR A 71 1.22 3.09 11.14
CA THR A 71 2.64 2.96 11.50
C THR A 71 2.88 2.18 12.79
N GLU A 72 1.82 1.72 13.47
CA GLU A 72 1.90 1.01 14.75
C GLU A 72 2.44 -0.43 14.68
N LEU A 73 2.94 -0.89 13.53
CA LEU A 73 3.88 -2.02 13.51
C LEU A 73 5.13 -1.78 14.39
N SER A 74 5.43 -0.51 14.70
CA SER A 74 6.51 -0.09 15.60
C SER A 74 6.20 -0.21 17.10
N ARG A 75 4.95 -0.52 17.51
CA ARG A 75 4.61 -0.72 18.94
C ARG A 75 4.67 -2.18 19.40
N LEU A 76 4.80 -3.13 18.48
CA LEU A 76 4.83 -4.56 18.77
C LEU A 76 6.25 -5.16 18.83
N PHE A 77 7.30 -4.32 18.77
CA PHE A 77 8.70 -4.73 18.98
C PHE A 77 9.36 -3.92 20.09
#